data_AF-A0A941DRC6-F1
#
_entry.id   AF-A0A941DRC6-F1
#
_cell.length_a   1.000
_cell.length_b   1.000
_cell.length_c   1.000
_cell.angle_alpha   90.00
_cell.angle_beta   90.00
_cell.angle_gamma   90.00
#
_symmetry.space_group_name_H-M   'P 1'
#
loop_
_entity.id
_entity.type
_entity.pdbx_description
1 polymer ?
#
loop_
_entity_poly.entity_id
_entity_poly.type
_entity_poly.pdbx_seq_one_letter_code
_entity_poly.pdbx_strand_id
1 'polypeptide(L)'
;MTWLVTANPAEDIPVVSSRRKKKEAEEIPVILTRLMPVDALQIRGQHNASNALAALALCRGIGLPLAPLLHALRDYKGEPHRVETVATVAGVDYVDDSKGTNVGATVAALTGLG
;
A
#
# COMPACT_ATOMS: atom_id res chain seq x y z
N MET A 1 5.77 -1.85 -14.97
CA MET A 1 6.44 -1.58 -13.68
C MET A 1 5.51 -0.73 -12.83
N THR A 2 5.07 -1.25 -11.68
CA THR A 2 4.04 -0.62 -10.83
C THR A 2 4.68 0.30 -9.80
N TRP A 3 4.05 1.43 -9.48
CA TRP A 3 4.59 2.46 -8.59
C TRP A 3 3.61 2.82 -7.47
N LEU A 4 4.15 3.05 -6.28
CA LEU A 4 3.44 3.82 -5.25
C LEU A 4 3.42 5.28 -5.68
N VAL A 5 2.24 5.89 -5.69
CA VAL A 5 2.04 7.29 -6.09
C VAL A 5 1.26 8.03 -5.03
N THR A 6 1.55 9.32 -4.88
CA THR A 6 0.65 10.25 -4.19
C THR A 6 -0.12 11.05 -5.25
N ALA A 7 -1.42 11.24 -5.00
CA ALA A 7 -2.28 12.07 -5.82
C ALA A 7 -2.51 13.39 -5.09
N ASN A 8 -2.00 14.48 -5.65
CA ASN A 8 -2.24 15.83 -5.13
C ASN A 8 -3.26 16.53 -6.02
N PRO A 9 -4.17 17.34 -5.46
CA PRO A 9 -5.08 18.15 -6.26
C PRO A 9 -4.27 19.12 -7.16
N ALA A 10 -4.68 19.32 -8.41
CA ALA A 10 -4.07 20.34 -9.27
C ALA A 10 -4.27 21.74 -8.66
N GLU A 11 -3.28 22.63 -8.82
CA GLU A 11 -3.24 23.94 -8.12
C GLU A 11 -4.43 24.87 -8.50
N ASP A 12 -5.08 24.63 -9.64
CA ASP A 12 -6.21 25.41 -10.16
C ASP A 12 -7.59 24.74 -9.92
N ILE A 13 -7.89 24.32 -8.69
CA ILE A 13 -9.25 23.86 -8.34
C ILE A 13 -10.05 25.07 -7.85
N PRO A 14 -11.04 25.58 -8.62
CA PRO A 14 -11.91 26.63 -8.13
C PRO A 14 -12.65 26.14 -6.88
N VAL A 15 -12.60 26.92 -5.80
CA VAL A 15 -13.36 26.65 -4.58
C VAL A 15 -14.84 26.80 -4.89
N VAL A 16 -15.50 25.71 -5.30
CA VAL A 16 -16.93 25.73 -5.58
C VAL A 16 -17.67 25.69 -4.25
N SER A 17 -17.99 26.87 -3.70
CA SER A 17 -18.93 26.98 -2.59
C SER A 17 -20.34 26.64 -3.10
N SER A 18 -20.81 25.40 -2.93
CA SER A 18 -22.23 25.14 -3.18
C SER A 18 -22.88 24.18 -2.19
N ARG A 19 -23.82 24.77 -1.45
CA ARG A 19 -24.95 24.19 -0.71
C ARG A 19 -25.41 22.82 -1.22
N ARG A 20 -25.61 21.92 -0.25
CA ARG A 20 -26.47 20.71 -0.25
C ARG A 20 -27.26 20.48 -1.55
N LYS A 21 -26.66 19.75 -2.49
CA LYS A 21 -27.38 18.91 -3.45
C LYS A 21 -26.56 17.65 -3.66
N LYS A 22 -27.24 16.50 -3.70
CA LYS A 22 -26.69 15.16 -3.87
C LYS A 22 -25.94 15.12 -5.21
N LYS A 23 -24.65 15.44 -5.21
CA LYS A 23 -23.79 15.51 -6.39
C LYS A 23 -23.08 14.17 -6.52
N GLU A 24 -23.19 13.55 -7.70
CA GLU A 24 -22.20 12.57 -8.15
C GLU A 24 -20.81 13.15 -7.90
N ALA A 25 -19.88 12.32 -7.40
CA ALA A 25 -18.55 12.77 -7.02
C ALA A 25 -17.89 13.49 -8.21
N GLU A 26 -17.74 14.82 -8.11
CA GLU A 26 -17.06 15.62 -9.12
C GLU A 26 -15.61 15.11 -9.22
N GLU A 27 -15.19 14.71 -10.43
CA GLU A 27 -13.82 14.28 -10.68
C GLU A 27 -12.86 15.46 -10.46
N ILE A 28 -12.07 15.39 -9.39
CA ILE A 28 -11.06 16.40 -9.09
C ILE A 28 -9.81 16.06 -9.92
N PRO A 29 -9.31 16.99 -10.77
CA PRO A 29 -8.06 16.76 -11.48
C PRO A 29 -6.91 16.64 -10.48
N VAL A 30 -6.13 15.56 -10.59
CA VAL A 30 -4.99 15.27 -9.71
C VAL A 30 -3.68 15.19 -10.48
N ILE A 31 -2.61 15.64 -9.84
CA ILE A 31 -1.23 15.45 -10.26
C ILE A 31 -0.67 14.25 -9.50
N LEU A 32 -0.24 13.24 -10.25
CA LEU A 32 0.38 12.04 -9.69
C LEU A 32 1.89 12.24 -9.54
N THR A 33 2.39 12.09 -8.32
CA THR A 33 3.82 12.08 -8.03
C THR A 33 4.26 10.66 -7.65
N ARG A 34 5.26 10.13 -8.37
CA ARG A 34 5.85 8.82 -8.10
C ARG A 34 6.68 8.87 -6.81
N LEU A 35 6.44 7.93 -5.91
CA LEU A 35 7.12 7.84 -4.62
C LEU A 35 8.23 6.78 -4.64
N MET A 36 7.87 5.54 -4.94
CA MET A 36 8.81 4.42 -5.05
C MET A 36 8.20 3.31 -5.92
N PRO A 37 9.02 2.50 -6.61
CA PRO A 37 8.52 1.32 -7.31
C PRO A 37 8.01 0.30 -6.30
N VAL A 38 6.94 -0.44 -6.64
CA VAL A 38 6.37 -1.49 -5.78
C VAL A 38 7.40 -2.60 -5.54
N ASP A 39 8.26 -2.89 -6.51
CA ASP A 39 9.31 -3.90 -6.42
C ASP A 39 10.42 -3.55 -5.42
N ALA A 40 10.44 -2.32 -4.89
CA ALA A 40 11.34 -1.94 -3.79
C ALA A 40 10.76 -2.29 -2.39
N LEU A 41 9.52 -2.78 -2.31
CA LEU A 41 8.96 -3.32 -1.07
C LEU A 41 9.45 -4.74 -0.85
N GLN A 42 9.73 -5.09 0.40
CA GLN A 42 10.03 -6.48 0.78
C GLN A 42 8.75 -7.32 0.96
N ILE A 43 7.63 -6.65 1.28
CA ILE A 43 6.30 -7.26 1.32
C ILE A 43 5.70 -7.34 -0.09
N ARG A 44 5.21 -8.53 -0.47
CA ARG A 44 4.70 -8.79 -1.83
C ARG A 44 3.18 -8.66 -1.93
N GLY A 45 2.69 -8.44 -3.14
CA GLY A 45 1.26 -8.46 -3.47
C GLY A 45 0.58 -7.09 -3.47
N GLN A 46 -0.44 -6.96 -4.33
CA GLN A 46 -1.21 -5.73 -4.53
C GLN A 46 -1.86 -5.19 -3.23
N HIS A 47 -2.35 -6.10 -2.37
CA HIS A 47 -2.94 -5.70 -1.09
C HIS A 47 -1.92 -5.04 -0.16
N ASN A 48 -0.66 -5.50 -0.18
CA ASN A 48 0.42 -4.92 0.60
C ASN A 48 0.87 -3.56 0.05
N ALA A 49 0.84 -3.37 -1.27
CA ALA A 49 1.00 -2.05 -1.87
C ALA A 49 -0.11 -1.08 -1.40
N SER A 50 -1.37 -1.54 -1.35
CA SER A 50 -2.49 -0.75 -0.79
C SER A 50 -2.32 -0.44 0.69
N ASN A 51 -1.88 -1.41 1.50
CA ASN A 51 -1.58 -1.20 2.93
C ASN A 51 -0.45 -0.17 3.13
N ALA A 52 0.59 -0.24 2.28
CA ALA A 52 1.69 0.72 2.28
C ALA A 52 1.21 2.15 1.96
N LEU A 53 0.35 2.32 0.94
CA LEU A 53 -0.24 3.62 0.62
C LEU A 53 -1.11 4.16 1.76
N ALA A 54 -1.91 3.30 2.40
CA ALA A 54 -2.73 3.67 3.54
C ALA A 54 -1.86 4.12 4.73
N ALA A 55 -0.80 3.36 5.05
CA ALA A 55 0.14 3.73 6.11
C ALA A 55 0.83 5.07 5.83
N LEU A 56 1.32 5.27 4.60
CA LEU A 56 1.91 6.54 4.16
C LEU A 56 0.90 7.69 4.32
N ALA A 57 -0.33 7.52 3.87
CA ALA A 57 -1.37 8.55 3.99
C ALA A 57 -1.65 8.93 5.44
N LEU A 58 -1.76 7.94 6.35
CA LEU A 58 -1.95 8.18 7.78
C LEU A 58 -0.77 8.94 8.39
N CYS A 59 0.47 8.52 8.12
CA CYS A 59 1.67 9.20 8.59
C CYS A 59 1.79 10.63 8.05
N ARG A 60 1.42 10.85 6.79
CA ARG A 60 1.40 12.19 6.18
C ARG A 60 0.30 13.06 6.77
N GLY A 61 -0.85 12.49 7.11
CA GLY A 61 -1.97 13.19 7.76
C GLY A 61 -1.61 13.78 9.13
N ILE A 62 -0.63 13.19 9.82
CA ILE A 62 -0.09 13.71 11.09
C ILE A 62 1.21 14.51 10.94
N GLY A 63 1.59 14.87 9.70
CA GLY A 63 2.72 15.76 9.42
C GLY A 63 4.10 15.10 9.39
N LEU A 64 4.21 13.76 9.38
CA LEU A 64 5.52 13.11 9.29
C LEU A 64 6.18 13.33 7.92
N PRO A 65 7.50 13.60 7.87
CA PRO A 65 8.22 13.85 6.62
C PRO A 65 8.29 12.60 5.74
N LEU A 66 8.14 12.77 4.43
CA LEU A 66 8.00 11.66 3.48
C LEU A 66 9.27 10.81 3.34
N ALA A 67 10.45 11.44 3.35
CA ALA A 67 11.72 10.73 3.16
C ALA A 67 11.96 9.59 4.18
N PRO A 68 11.88 9.80 5.51
CA PRO A 68 12.04 8.71 6.46
C PRO A 68 10.90 7.66 6.38
N LEU A 69 9.69 8.05 6.00
CA LEU A 69 8.60 7.10 5.79
C LEU A 69 8.88 6.14 4.62
N LEU A 70 9.38 6.67 3.50
CA LEU A 70 9.76 5.83 2.35
C LEU A 70 10.95 4.92 2.67
N HIS A 71 11.87 5.37 3.52
CA HIS A 71 12.97 4.54 4.00
C HIS A 71 12.47 3.40 4.89
N ALA A 72 11.65 3.72 5.90
CA ALA A 72 11.05 2.71 6.78
C ALA A 72 10.21 1.69 5.98
N LEU A 73 9.47 2.15 4.98
CA LEU A 73 8.65 1.29 4.13
C LEU A 73 9.48 0.33 3.25
N ARG A 74 10.65 0.79 2.77
CA ARG A 74 11.61 -0.07 2.04
C ARG A 74 12.19 -1.17 2.92
N ASP A 75 12.43 -0.86 4.19
CA ASP A 75 13.08 -1.78 5.14
C ASP A 75 12.09 -2.70 5.86
N TYR A 76 10.79 -2.39 5.80
CA TYR A 76 9.74 -3.18 6.43
C TYR A 76 9.58 -4.55 5.74
N LYS A 77 9.77 -5.61 6.54
CA LYS A 77 9.78 -7.01 6.10
C LYS A 77 8.44 -7.74 6.20
N GLY A 78 7.41 -7.06 6.72
CA GLY A 78 6.17 -7.72 7.12
C GLY A 78 6.20 -8.14 8.58
N GLU A 79 5.04 -8.57 9.05
CA GLU A 79 4.89 -9.14 10.40
C GLU A 79 5.16 -10.64 10.37
N PRO A 80 5.59 -11.24 11.49
CA PRO A 80 5.62 -12.68 11.65
C PRO A 80 4.27 -13.31 11.29
N HIS A 81 4.31 -14.52 10.74
CA HIS A 81 3.14 -15.33 10.40
C HIS A 81 2.24 -14.77 9.27
N ARG A 82 2.76 -13.85 8.44
CA ARG A 82 2.06 -13.30 7.27
C ARG A 82 2.78 -13.65 5.97
N VAL A 83 2.56 -14.86 5.47
CA VAL A 83 3.28 -15.42 4.31
C VAL A 83 4.81 -15.35 4.53
N GLU A 84 5.24 -15.70 5.73
CA GLU A 84 6.64 -15.64 6.16
C GLU A 84 7.36 -16.92 5.73
N THR A 85 8.45 -16.82 4.95
CA THR A 85 9.30 -17.99 4.68
C THR A 85 10.12 -18.30 5.93
N VAL A 86 9.81 -19.41 6.60
CA VAL A 86 10.44 -19.81 7.87
C VAL A 86 11.59 -20.79 7.69
N ALA A 87 11.62 -21.55 6.58
CA ALA A 87 12.73 -22.44 6.25
C ALA A 87 12.73 -22.82 4.76
N THR A 88 13.91 -23.21 4.25
CA THR A 88 14.06 -23.95 2.99
C THR A 88 14.80 -25.25 3.30
N VAL A 89 14.15 -26.40 3.05
CA VAL A 89 14.72 -27.72 3.35
C VAL A 89 14.63 -28.58 2.10
N ALA A 90 15.78 -29.09 1.64
CA ALA A 90 15.88 -29.90 0.41
C ALA A 90 15.24 -29.24 -0.83
N GLY A 91 15.33 -27.91 -0.93
CA GLY A 91 14.74 -27.13 -2.04
C GLY A 91 13.25 -26.86 -1.91
N VAL A 92 12.63 -27.18 -0.77
CA VAL A 92 11.22 -26.87 -0.47
C VAL A 92 11.14 -25.71 0.52
N ASP A 93 10.43 -24.66 0.13
CA ASP A 93 10.15 -23.50 1.00
C ASP A 93 8.95 -23.79 1.91
N TYR A 94 9.14 -23.56 3.21
CA TYR A 94 8.12 -23.65 4.25
C TYR A 94 7.68 -22.24 4.61
N VAL A 95 6.38 -21.99 4.47
CA VAL A 95 5.79 -20.66 4.67
C VAL A 95 4.80 -20.70 5.83
N ASP A 96 4.99 -19.81 6.80
CA ASP A 96 4.05 -19.56 7.89
C ASP A 96 3.09 -18.43 7.53
N ASP A 97 1.83 -18.79 7.34
CA ASP A 97 0.71 -17.85 7.20
C ASP A 97 -0.38 -18.13 8.25
N SER A 98 0.01 -18.43 9.50
CA SER A 98 -0.94 -18.74 10.58
C SER A 98 -1.88 -17.58 10.95
N LYS A 99 -1.62 -16.35 10.46
CA LYS A 99 -2.57 -15.21 10.51
C LYS A 99 -3.64 -15.24 9.43
N GLY A 100 -3.57 -16.17 8.48
CA GLY A 100 -4.61 -16.48 7.50
C GLY A 100 -5.87 -17.11 8.11
N THR A 101 -6.44 -16.51 9.14
CA THR A 101 -7.54 -17.07 9.93
C THR A 101 -8.93 -16.90 9.31
N ASN A 102 -9.00 -16.36 8.10
CA ASN A 102 -10.23 -16.17 7.35
C ASN A 102 -10.00 -16.34 5.85
N VAL A 103 -11.08 -16.60 5.11
CA VAL A 103 -11.03 -16.88 3.66
C VAL A 103 -10.33 -15.78 2.88
N GLY A 104 -10.61 -14.51 3.19
CA GLY A 104 -10.01 -13.38 2.48
C GLY A 104 -8.49 -13.32 2.64
N ALA A 105 -7.99 -13.60 3.84
CA ALA A 105 -6.55 -13.64 4.12
C ALA A 105 -5.86 -14.77 3.36
N THR A 106 -6.42 -15.98 3.38
CA THR A 106 -5.86 -17.12 2.63
C THR A 106 -5.87 -16.89 1.12
N VAL A 107 -6.94 -16.30 0.57
CA VAL A 107 -7.00 -15.95 -0.86
C VAL A 107 -5.93 -14.90 -1.22
N ALA A 108 -5.72 -13.90 -0.37
CA ALA A 108 -4.67 -12.90 -0.57
C ALA A 108 -3.27 -13.51 -0.54
N ALA A 109 -3.02 -14.47 0.37
CA ALA A 109 -1.76 -15.21 0.43
C ALA A 109 -1.52 -16.03 -0.85
N LEU A 110 -2.50 -16.83 -1.28
CA LEU A 110 -2.41 -17.64 -2.51
C LEU A 110 -2.20 -16.78 -3.77
N THR A 111 -2.87 -15.63 -3.86
CA THR A 111 -2.71 -14.70 -4.99
C THR A 111 -1.35 -13.99 -4.97
N GLY A 112 -0.74 -13.86 -3.79
CA GLY A 112 0.58 -13.24 -3.60
C GLY A 112 1.76 -14.20 -3.75
N LEU A 113 1.51 -15.52 -3.77
CA LEU A 113 2.51 -16.56 -4.03
C LEU A 113 2.71 -16.70 -5.55
N GLY A 114 3.64 -15.93 -6.09
CA GLY A 114 4.02 -15.86 -7.50
C GLY A 114 4.92 -14.66 -7.77
#